data_AF-A0A4P5YTR0-F1
#
_entry.id   AF-A0A4P5YTR0-F1
#
_cell.length_a   1.000
_cell.length_b   1.000
_cell.length_c   1.000
_cell.angle_alpha   90.00
_cell.angle_beta   90.00
_cell.angle_gamma   90.00
#
_symmetry.space_group_name_H-M   'P 1'
#
loop_
_entity.id
_entity.type
_entity.pdbx_description
1 polymer ?
#
loop_
_entity_poly.entity_id
_entity_poly.type
_entity_poly.pdbx_seq_one_letter_code
_entity_poly.pdbx_strand_id
1 'polypeptide(L)' 'MSLAQLKDQAAHLQSAERRELIAFLVSLQTNQNAEFQDELARKIDDKNPAHWVELDDLQKRYSD' A
#
# COMPACT_ATOMS: atom_id res chain seq x y z
N MET A 1 -14.46 21.33 2.19
CA MET A 1 -15.15 20.05 1.99
C MET A 1 -15.06 19.24 3.26
N SER A 2 -16.14 18.58 3.67
CA SER A 2 -16.10 17.66 4.80
C SER A 2 -15.62 16.28 4.36
N LEU A 3 -15.10 15.49 5.30
CA LEU A 3 -14.72 14.10 5.05
C LEU A 3 -15.91 13.26 4.53
N ALA A 4 -17.12 13.57 4.99
CA ALA A 4 -18.34 12.91 4.53
C ALA A 4 -18.61 13.18 3.03
N GLN A 5 -18.41 14.42 2.57
CA GLN A 5 -18.55 14.79 1.16
C GLN A 5 -17.48 14.12 0.28
N LEU A 6 -16.25 13.99 0.76
CA LEU A 6 -15.18 13.28 0.05
C LEU A 6 -15.45 11.77 -0.08
N LYS A 7 -15.96 11.14 0.98
CA LYS A 7 -16.34 9.71 0.96
C LYS A 7 -17.47 9.44 -0.03
N ASP A 8 -18.47 10.32 -0.05
CA ASP A 8 -19.58 10.22 -0.99
C ASP A 8 -19.10 10.34 -2.44
N GLN A 9 -18.25 11.33 -2.74
CA GLN A 9 -17.66 11.46 -4.08
C GLN A 9 -16.79 10.26 -4.46
N ALA A 10 -15.96 9.75 -3.54
CA ALA A 10 -15.13 8.58 -3.79
C ALA A 10 -15.95 7.31 -4.05
N ALA A 11 -17.13 7.18 -3.44
CA ALA A 11 -18.06 6.07 -3.68
C ALA A 11 -18.68 6.10 -5.08
N HIS A 12 -18.83 7.29 -5.67
CA HIS A 12 -19.37 7.51 -7.01
C HIS A 12 -18.32 7.47 -8.13
N LEU A 13 -17.02 7.40 -7.81
CA LEU A 13 -15.95 7.25 -8.80
C LEU A 13 -16.01 5.91 -9.52
N GLN A 14 -15.56 5.90 -10.78
CA GLN A 14 -15.39 4.67 -11.54
C GLN A 14 -14.29 3.80 -10.91
N SER A 15 -14.30 2.49 -11.18
CA SER A 15 -13.39 1.54 -10.54
C SER A 15 -11.90 1.84 -10.76
N ALA A 16 -11.54 2.45 -11.90
CA ALA A 16 -10.17 2.86 -12.20
C ALA A 16 -9.75 4.07 -11.34
N GLU A 17 -10.57 5.11 -11.31
CA GLU A 17 -10.33 6.33 -10.53
C GLU A 17 -10.30 6.05 -9.03
N ARG A 18 -11.13 5.11 -8.56
CA ARG A 18 -11.13 4.65 -7.17
C ARG A 18 -9.84 3.92 -6.81
N ARG A 19 -9.30 3.11 -7.73
CA ARG A 19 -7.99 2.46 -7.55
C ARG A 19 -6.86 3.48 -7.46
N GLU A 20 -6.89 4.48 -8.32
CA GLU A 20 -5.91 5.57 -8.30
C GLU A 20 -5.98 6.36 -6.99
N LEU A 21 -7.19 6.69 -6.52
CA LEU A 21 -7.39 7.36 -5.23
C LEU A 21 -6.85 6.52 -4.06
N ILE A 22 -7.09 5.22 -4.05
CA ILE A 22 -6.55 4.31 -3.03
C ILE A 22 -5.02 4.31 -3.08
N ALA A 23 -4.43 4.16 -4.27
CA ALA A 23 -2.97 4.18 -4.44
C ALA A 23 -2.36 5.51 -3.95
N PHE A 24 -3.02 6.63 -4.24
CA PHE A 24 -2.60 7.94 -3.76
C PHE A 24 -2.66 8.05 -2.24
N LEU A 25 -3.76 7.63 -1.61
CA LEU A 25 -3.89 7.64 -0.14
C LEU A 25 -2.84 6.75 0.54
N VAL A 26 -2.58 5.57 -0.02
CA VAL A 26 -1.50 4.68 0.44
C VAL A 26 -0.14 5.39 0.30
N SER A 27 0.13 6.04 -0.83
CA SER A 27 1.39 6.77 -1.03
C SER A 27 1.59 7.90 -0.01
N LEU A 28 0.51 8.61 0.37
CA LEU A 28 0.56 9.64 1.40
C LEU A 28 0.88 9.05 2.78
N GLN A 29 0.31 7.88 3.11
CA GLN A 29 0.59 7.17 4.35
C GLN A 29 2.03 6.63 4.37
N THR A 30 2.53 6.09 3.25
CA THR A 30 3.91 5.63 3.09
C THR A 30 4.92 6.78 3.19
N ASN A 31 4.59 7.97 2.67
CA ASN A 31 5.43 9.16 2.76
C ASN A 31 5.54 9.75 4.17
N GLN A 32 4.61 9.42 5.07
CA GLN A 32 4.67 9.88 6.47
C GLN A 32 5.54 8.99 7.35
N ASN A 33 6.01 7.84 6.85
CA ASN A 33 6.81 6.89 7.60
C ASN A 33 8.18 6.69 6.94
N ALA A 34 9.10 7.61 7.21
CA ALA A 34 10.47 7.57 6.69
C ALA A 34 11.20 6.26 7.07
N GLU A 35 10.94 5.72 8.26
CA GLU A 35 11.51 4.45 8.72
C GLU A 35 11.01 3.26 7.87
N PHE A 36 9.72 3.27 7.51
CA PHE A 36 9.15 2.27 6.60
C PHE A 36 9.69 2.40 5.17
N GLN A 37 9.97 3.62 4.69
CA GLN A 37 10.64 3.83 3.40
C GLN A 37 12.07 3.29 3.40
N ASP A 38 12.83 3.55 4.47
CA ASP A 38 14.20 3.04 4.62
C ASP A 38 14.24 1.51 4.73
N GLU A 39 13.24 0.91 5.38
CA GLU A 39 13.11 -0.54 5.45
C GLU A 39 12.71 -1.15 4.09
N LEU A 40 11.77 -0.53 3.37
CA LEU A 40 11.38 -0.91 2.00
C LEU A 40 12.57 -0.83 1.05
N ALA A 41 13.32 0.27 1.08
CA ALA A 41 14.52 0.44 0.27
C ALA A 41 15.55 -0.65 0.57
N ARG A 42 15.81 -0.92 1.87
CA ARG A 42 16.69 -2.02 2.28
C ARG A 42 16.23 -3.39 1.77
N LYS A 43 14.92 -3.69 1.81
CA LYS A 43 14.37 -4.97 1.34
C LYS A 43 14.38 -5.09 -0.18
N ILE A 44 14.16 -4.00 -0.92
CA ILE A 44 14.21 -3.98 -2.40
C ILE A 44 15.65 -4.15 -2.90
N ASP A 45 16.61 -3.51 -2.24
CA ASP A 45 18.03 -3.64 -2.55
C ASP A 45 18.65 -4.95 -2.03
N ASP A 46 17.88 -5.76 -1.29
CA ASP A 46 18.34 -7.04 -0.76
C ASP A 46 18.45 -8.10 -1.86
N LYS A 47 19.69 -8.31 -2.31
CA LYS A 47 20.04 -9.31 -3.32
C LYS A 47 20.24 -10.71 -2.75
N ASN A 48 20.05 -10.90 -1.43
CA ASN A 48 20.18 -12.21 -0.80
C ASN A 48 18.87 -13.01 -0.92
N PRO A 49 18.84 -14.11 -1.68
CA PRO A 49 17.64 -14.93 -1.83
C PRO A 49 17.15 -15.54 -0.53
N ALA A 50 18.01 -15.68 0.49
CA ALA A 50 17.64 -16.21 1.80
C ALA A 50 16.71 -15.27 2.61
N HIS A 51 16.59 -14.00 2.21
CA HIS A 51 15.70 -13.03 2.87
C HIS A 51 14.38 -12.82 2.11
N TRP A 52 14.21 -13.48 0.97
CA TRP A 52 13.01 -13.37 0.16
C TRP A 52 11.90 -14.22 0.77
N VAL A 53 10.68 -13.69 0.74
CA VAL A 53 9.50 -14.40 1.23
C VAL A 53 8.89 -15.15 0.05
N GLU A 54 8.59 -16.44 0.24
CA GLU A 54 7.88 -17.22 -0.77
C GLU A 54 6.40 -16.82 -0.83
N LEU A 55 5.81 -16.90 -2.03
CA LEU A 55 4.41 -16.51 -2.25
C LEU A 55 3.44 -17.30 -1.35
N ASP A 56 3.77 -18.56 -1.06
CA ASP A 56 2.99 -19.43 -0.15
C ASP A 56 3.04 -18.95 1.31
N ASP A 57 4.14 -18.33 1.75
CA ASP A 57 4.28 -17.77 3.09
C ASP A 57 3.47 -16.48 3.25
N LEU A 58 3.37 -15.68 2.18
CA LEU A 58 2.48 -14.52 2.14
C LEU A 58 1.02 -14.96 2.17
N GLN A 59 0.66 -16.00 1.41
CA GLN A 59 -0.71 -16.49 1.39
C GLN A 59 -1.17 -16.99 2.77
N LYS A 60 -0.31 -17.67 3.53
CA LYS A 60 -0.60 -18.07 4.92
C LYS A 60 -0.77 -16.88 5.86
N ARG A 61 0.01 -15.81 5.70
CA ARG A 61 -0.06 -14.61 6.57
C ARG A 61 -1.28 -13.73 6.34
N TYR A 62 -1.84 -13.73 5.13
CA TYR A 62 -2.99 -12.90 4.76
C TYR A 62 -4.30 -13.68 4.63
N SER A 63 -4.32 -14.97 5.03
CA SER A 63 -5.54 -15.80 5.07
C SER A 63 -6.28 -15.76 6.42
N ASP A 64 -5.79 -14.99 7.39
CA ASP A 64 -6.49 -14.59 8.63
C ASP A 64 -7.05 -13.15 8.49
#